data_AF-A0A6V7J4G0-F1
#
_entry.id   AF-A0A6V7J4G0-F1
#
_cell.length_a   1.000
_cell.length_b   1.000
_cell.length_c   1.000
_cell.angle_alpha   90.00
_cell.angle_beta   90.00
_cell.angle_gamma   90.00
#
_symmetry.space_group_name_H-M   'P 1'
#
loop_
_entity.id
_entity.type
_entity.pdbx_description
1 polymer ?
#
loop_
_entity_poly.entity_id
_entity_poly.type
_entity_poly.pdbx_seq_one_letter_code
_entity_poly.pdbx_strand_id
1 'polypeptide(L)' 'IPVTYPTTAPELALPELDGKTAKMYRGGKICLSDHFKPLWARNVPKFGIAHAMALGVII' A
#
# COMPACT_ATOMS: atom_id res chain seq x y z
N ILE A 1 7.96 4.57 7.56
CA ILE A 1 7.50 3.23 7.99
C ILE A 1 6.81 3.40 9.33
N PRO A 2 5.56 2.93 9.52
CA PRO A 2 4.84 3.10 10.77
C PRO A 2 5.50 2.31 11.91
N VAL A 3 5.35 2.78 13.15
CA VAL A 3 5.85 2.08 14.36
C VAL A 3 5.20 0.71 14.57
N THR A 4 4.04 0.48 13.95
CA THR A 4 3.30 -0.77 13.96
C THR A 4 3.66 -1.69 12.78
N TYR A 5 4.69 -1.37 12.00
CA TYR A 5 5.21 -2.27 10.97
C TYR A 5 5.86 -3.51 11.61
N PRO A 6 5.65 -4.74 11.11
CA PRO A 6 4.96 -5.13 9.86
C PRO A 6 3.44 -5.35 9.99
N THR A 7 2.87 -5.21 11.19
CA THR A 7 1.43 -5.42 11.46
C THR A 7 0.53 -4.48 10.64
N THR A 8 0.97 -3.24 10.44
CA THR A 8 0.31 -2.29 9.55
C THR A 8 1.12 -2.09 8.27
N ALA A 9 0.45 -2.19 7.12
CA ALA A 9 1.08 -1.89 5.84
C ALA A 9 1.54 -0.42 5.79
N PRO A 10 2.73 -0.14 5.23
CA PRO A 10 3.17 1.23 5.03
C PRO A 10 2.32 1.92 3.98
N GLU A 11 2.03 3.21 4.16
CA GLU A 11 1.44 4.02 3.11
C GLU A 11 2.48 4.24 2.00
N LEU A 12 2.16 3.82 0.78
CA LEU A 12 3.00 4.05 -0.40
C LEU A 12 2.53 5.34 -1.07
N ALA A 13 3.40 6.35 -1.11
CA ALA A 13 3.16 7.61 -1.79
C ALA A 13 4.06 7.71 -3.04
N LEU A 14 3.45 7.84 -4.21
CA LEU A 14 4.11 8.04 -5.51
C LEU A 14 3.66 9.40 -6.09
N PRO A 15 4.39 10.49 -5.81
CA PRO A 15 3.98 11.83 -6.24
C PRO A 15 3.95 12.01 -7.76
N GLU A 16 4.73 11.23 -8.53
CA GLU A 16 4.78 11.33 -10.00
C GLU A 16 3.52 10.82 -10.71
N LEU A 17 2.70 10.03 -10.00
CA LEU A 17 1.46 9.43 -10.47
C LEU A 17 0.21 10.11 -9.87
N ASP A 18 0.38 11.11 -9.00
CA ASP A 18 -0.72 11.91 -8.41
C ASP A 18 -1.56 12.54 -9.53
N GLY A 19 -2.85 12.20 -9.58
CA GLY A 19 -3.79 12.69 -10.60
C GLY A 19 -3.78 11.97 -11.94
N LYS A 20 -2.87 11.00 -12.17
CA LYS A 20 -2.83 10.20 -13.42
C LYS A 20 -3.57 8.86 -13.33
N THR A 21 -3.82 8.37 -12.12
CA THR A 21 -4.46 7.07 -11.89
C THR A 21 -5.65 7.21 -10.93
N ALA A 22 -6.78 6.61 -11.27
CA ALA A 22 -8.03 6.66 -10.48
C ALA A 22 -7.92 6.02 -9.07
N LYS A 23 -6.87 5.24 -8.81
CA LYS A 23 -6.55 4.60 -7.53
C LYS A 23 -5.53 5.38 -6.69
N MET A 24 -5.60 6.71 -6.69
CA MET A 24 -4.82 7.53 -5.76
C MET A 24 -5.68 8.44 -4.89
N TYR A 25 -5.36 8.45 -3.61
CA TYR A 25 -5.80 9.47 -2.66
C TYR A 25 -4.92 10.72 -2.81
N ARG A 26 -5.52 11.87 -2.50
CA ARG A 26 -4.90 13.21 -2.57
C ARG A 26 -3.52 13.24 -1.91
N GLY A 27 -2.48 13.57 -2.70
CA GLY A 27 -1.09 13.63 -2.23
C GLY A 27 -0.23 12.44 -2.65
N GLY A 28 -0.55 11.80 -3.78
CA GLY A 28 0.19 10.69 -4.36
C GLY A 28 0.07 9.38 -3.59
N LYS A 29 -0.80 9.32 -2.57
CA LYS A 29 -0.99 8.10 -1.76
C LYS A 29 -1.78 7.09 -2.56
N ILE A 30 -1.27 5.88 -2.72
CA ILE A 30 -2.00 4.83 -3.44
C ILE A 30 -3.23 4.41 -2.62
N CYS A 31 -4.40 4.37 -3.26
CA CYS A 31 -5.61 3.75 -2.71
C CYS A 31 -5.39 2.23 -2.62
N LEU A 32 -4.82 1.76 -1.52
CA LEU A 32 -4.81 0.33 -1.20
C LEU A 32 -6.28 -0.13 -1.14
N SER A 33 -6.64 -1.06 -2.03
CA SER A 33 -8.03 -1.56 -2.14
C SER A 33 -8.49 -2.14 -0.80
N ASP A 34 -9.79 -2.10 -0.46
CA ASP A 34 -10.29 -2.64 0.81
C ASP A 34 -9.95 -4.13 1.02
N HIS A 35 -9.72 -4.88 -0.06
CA HIS A 35 -9.22 -6.26 -0.04
C HIS A 35 -7.75 -6.41 0.39
N PHE A 36 -6.94 -5.35 0.30
CA PHE A 36 -5.52 -5.38 0.66
C PHE A 36 -5.31 -5.38 2.18
N LYS A 37 -6.13 -4.66 2.95
CA LYS A 37 -6.06 -4.64 4.42
C LYS A 37 -6.19 -6.05 5.04
N PRO A 38 -7.21 -6.86 4.72
CA PRO A 38 -7.32 -8.22 5.26
C PRO A 38 -6.27 -9.18 4.68
N LEU A 39 -5.85 -9.01 3.42
CA LEU A 39 -4.79 -9.82 2.83
C LEU A 39 -3.45 -9.57 3.53
N TRP A 40 -3.13 -8.31 3.83
CA TRP A 40 -1.94 -7.93 4.58
C TRP A 40 -1.98 -8.54 5.98
N ALA A 41 -3.06 -8.30 6.73
CA ALA A 41 -3.22 -8.79 8.10
C ALA A 41 -3.07 -10.32 8.22
N ARG A 42 -3.51 -11.09 7.21
CA ARG A 42 -3.39 -12.56 7.19
C ARG A 42 -1.97 -13.07 6.90
N ASN A 43 -1.14 -12.26 6.24
CA ASN A 43 0.21 -12.65 5.81
C ASN A 43 1.34 -11.94 6.57
N VAL A 44 1.03 -11.10 7.56
CA VAL A 44 2.03 -10.62 8.54
C VAL A 44 2.58 -11.81 9.32
N PRO A 45 3.90 -11.89 9.58
CA PRO A 45 4.98 -10.94 9.23
C PRO A 45 5.73 -11.27 7.93
N LYS A 46 5.23 -12.19 7.08
CA LYS A 46 5.91 -12.59 5.84
C LYS A 46 5.89 -11.49 4.77
N PHE A 47 4.92 -10.57 4.83
CA PHE A 47 4.83 -9.45 3.90
C PHE A 47 5.75 -8.28 4.25
N GLY A 48 6.50 -7.87 3.23
CA GLY A 48 7.49 -6.80 3.29
C GLY A 48 7.13 -5.61 2.40
N ILE A 49 8.01 -4.60 2.36
CA ILE A 49 7.86 -3.42 1.48
C ILE A 49 7.78 -3.83 0.00
N ALA A 50 8.55 -4.86 -0.40
CA ALA A 50 8.49 -5.41 -1.75
C ALA A 50 7.09 -5.93 -2.12
N HIS A 51 6.41 -6.60 -1.19
CA HIS A 51 5.03 -7.06 -1.39
C HIS A 51 4.04 -5.90 -1.41
N ALA A 52 4.27 -4.85 -0.60
CA ALA A 52 3.46 -3.64 -0.63
C ALA A 52 3.56 -2.91 -1.98
N MET A 53 4.76 -2.84 -2.58
CA MET A 53 4.93 -2.29 -3.94
C MET A 53 4.32 -3.19 -5.00
N ALA A 54 4.61 -4.50 -4.97
CA ALA A 54 4.10 -5.43 -5.98
C ALA A 54 2.56 -5.49 -6.00
N LEU A 55 1.93 -5.55 -4.83
CA LEU A 55 0.48 -5.60 -4.73
C LEU A 55 -0.17 -4.22 -4.84
N GLY A 56 0.51 -3.15 -4.42
CA GLY A 56 -0.02 -1.79 -4.43
C GLY A 56 0.05 -1.09 -5.80
N VAL A 57 1.03 -1.44 -6.65
CA VAL A 57 1.22 -0.80 -7.97
C VAL A 57 0.48 -1.56 -9.09
N ILE A 58 0.21 -2.86 -8.92
CA ILE A 58 -0.52 -3.68 -9.90
C ILE A 58 -2.04 -3.53 -9.83
N ILE A 59 -2.59 -3.10 -8.68
CA ILE A 59 -4.03 -2.88 -8.49
C ILE A 59 -4.46 -1.51 -8.97
#